data_AF-A0A182NFA2-F1
#
_entry.id   AF-A0A182NFA2-F1
#
_cell.length_a   1.000
_cell.length_b   1.000
_cell.length_c   1.000
_cell.angle_alpha   90.00
_cell.angle_beta   90.00
_cell.angle_gamma   90.00
#
_symmetry.space_group_name_H-M   'P 1'
#
loop_
_entity.id
_entity.type
_entity.pdbx_description
1 polymer ?
#
loop_
_entity_poly.entity_id
_entity_poly.type
_entity_poly.pdbx_seq_one_letter_code
_entity_poly.pdbx_strand_id
1 'polypeptide(L)'
;MKFLVLSVFLCVLVANSSAQTKAPGIYRLQNGLGSMLSIVRDISVANNKLIAEPENQTAIDAANEALMNLRSQYTAFGSTNTSSLPLAMKTKVNTAISNFKNAVAAWEMALNEFPIDPTKLSTSFQTIQKEFLNLGAVVIPL
;
A
#
# COMPACT_ATOMS: atom_id res chain seq x y z
N MET A 1 -7.65 12.66 -11.49
CA MET A 1 -7.34 13.81 -10.59
C MET A 1 -7.19 13.45 -9.09
N LYS A 2 -7.43 12.19 -8.65
CA LYS A 2 -7.26 11.79 -7.22
C LYS A 2 -5.80 11.56 -6.80
N PHE A 3 -4.91 11.18 -7.72
CA PHE A 3 -3.49 10.95 -7.43
C PHE A 3 -2.72 12.23 -7.09
N LEU A 4 -3.05 13.35 -7.76
CA LEU A 4 -2.45 14.66 -7.45
C LEU A 4 -2.77 15.10 -6.02
N VAL A 5 -3.99 14.85 -5.55
CA VAL A 5 -4.39 15.15 -4.17
C VAL A 5 -3.62 14.28 -3.17
N LEU A 6 -3.38 13.00 -3.50
CA LEU A 6 -2.56 12.09 -2.70
C LEU A 6 -1.11 12.59 -2.56
N SER A 7 -0.51 13.04 -3.68
CA SER A 7 0.86 13.54 -3.73
C SER A 7 1.04 14.85 -2.95
N VAL A 8 0.05 15.75 -3.01
CA VAL A 8 0.08 17.02 -2.27
C VAL A 8 -0.06 16.79 -0.76
N PHE A 9 -0.92 15.86 -0.34
CA PHE A 9 -1.09 15.51 1.08
C PHE A 9 0.19 14.91 1.69
N LEU A 10 0.91 14.09 0.91
CA LEU A 10 2.16 13.46 1.34
C LEU A 10 3.32 14.48 1.41
N CYS A 11 3.41 15.45 0.50
CA CYS A 11 4.47 16.46 0.51
C CYS A 11 4.35 17.43 1.68
N VAL A 12 3.12 17.84 2.06
CA VAL A 12 2.90 18.79 3.16
C VAL A 12 3.16 18.13 4.53
N LEU A 13 2.91 16.82 4.70
CA LEU A 13 3.15 16.13 5.96
C LEU A 13 4.63 15.86 6.26
N VAL A 14 5.46 15.66 5.23
CA VAL A 14 6.91 15.39 5.41
C VAL A 14 7.65 16.63 5.94
N ALA A 15 7.22 17.84 5.56
CA ALA A 15 7.86 19.10 5.95
C ALA A 15 7.79 19.38 7.48
N ASN A 16 6.73 18.93 8.16
CA ASN A 16 6.53 19.16 9.60
C ASN A 16 7.29 18.21 10.53
N SER A 17 8.04 17.22 10.01
CA SER A 17 8.76 16.23 10.84
C SER A 17 10.25 16.54 11.09
N SER A 18 10.70 17.74 10.71
CA SER A 18 12.10 18.16 10.78
C SER A 18 12.49 18.71 12.16
N ALA A 19 12.76 17.84 13.15
CA ALA A 19 13.64 18.15 14.32
C ALA A 19 13.85 17.00 15.33
N GLN A 20 13.10 15.90 15.28
CA GLN A 20 13.26 14.81 16.24
C GLN A 20 14.04 13.64 15.63
N THR A 21 15.13 13.22 16.27
CA THR A 21 15.92 12.05 15.93
C THR A 21 15.03 10.80 15.98
N LYS A 22 14.39 10.45 14.86
CA LYS A 22 13.44 9.33 14.79
C LYS A 22 14.18 8.02 15.08
N ALA A 23 13.55 7.14 15.86
CA ALA A 23 14.09 5.80 16.09
C ALA A 23 14.27 5.08 14.73
N PRO A 24 15.35 4.29 14.53
CA PRO A 24 15.61 3.62 13.25
C PRO A 24 14.44 2.77 12.73
N GLY A 25 13.63 2.21 13.64
CA GLY A 25 12.41 1.47 13.30
C GLY A 25 11.33 2.35 12.64
N ILE A 26 11.13 3.57 13.13
CA ILE A 26 10.16 4.53 12.57
C ILE A 26 10.56 4.95 11.16
N TYR A 27 11.85 5.23 10.95
CA TYR A 27 12.38 5.55 9.63
C TYR A 27 12.15 4.41 8.63
N ARG A 28 12.37 3.15 9.05
CA ARG A 28 12.09 1.97 8.21
C ARG A 28 10.61 1.82 7.88
N LEU A 29 9.71 2.10 8.82
CA LEU A 29 8.26 2.09 8.56
C LEU A 29 7.87 3.15 7.52
N GLN A 30 8.38 4.38 7.66
CA GLN A 30 8.09 5.49 6.74
C GLN A 30 8.67 5.27 5.34
N ASN A 31 9.90 4.74 5.25
CA ASN A 31 10.48 4.37 3.97
C ASN A 31 9.76 3.19 3.31
N GLY A 32 9.37 2.17 4.09
CA GLY A 32 8.56 1.07 3.58
C GLY A 32 7.24 1.56 3.00
N LEU A 33 6.55 2.47 3.70
CA LEU A 33 5.35 3.13 3.18
C LEU A 33 5.62 3.91 1.90
N GLY A 34 6.72 4.66 1.84
CA GLY A 34 7.13 5.42 0.65
C GLY A 34 7.38 4.53 -0.57
N SER A 35 8.09 3.42 -0.39
CA SER A 35 8.32 2.42 -1.45
C SER A 35 7.01 1.80 -1.93
N MET A 36 6.10 1.46 -0.99
CA MET A 36 4.79 0.91 -1.31
C MET A 36 3.93 1.87 -2.15
N LEU A 37 4.07 3.19 -2.00
CA LEU A 37 3.31 4.16 -2.78
C LEU A 37 3.57 4.02 -4.29
N SER A 38 4.83 3.84 -4.69
CA SER A 38 5.17 3.62 -6.09
C SER A 38 4.54 2.33 -6.61
N ILE A 39 4.59 1.28 -5.80
CA ILE A 39 4.05 -0.04 -6.18
C ILE A 39 2.52 0.01 -6.28
N VAL A 40 1.82 0.69 -5.37
CA VAL A 40 0.36 0.89 -5.44
C VAL A 40 -0.03 1.68 -6.70
N ARG A 41 0.81 2.61 -7.15
CA ARG A 41 0.62 3.28 -8.45
C ARG A 41 0.77 2.28 -9.60
N ASP A 42 1.78 1.42 -9.58
CA ASP A 42 1.99 0.42 -10.64
C ASP A 42 0.83 -0.57 -10.71
N ILE A 43 0.33 -1.03 -9.55
CA ILE A 43 -0.90 -1.81 -9.43
C ILE A 43 -2.08 -1.04 -10.05
N SER A 44 -2.22 0.27 -9.80
CA SER A 44 -3.27 1.08 -10.39
C SER A 44 -3.23 1.09 -11.92
N VAL A 45 -2.03 1.17 -12.51
CA VAL A 45 -1.85 1.21 -13.95
C VAL A 45 -2.22 -0.14 -14.55
N ALA A 46 -1.74 -1.24 -13.98
CA ALA A 46 -2.09 -2.59 -14.41
C ALA A 46 -3.61 -2.84 -14.27
N ASN A 47 -4.19 -2.48 -13.12
CA ASN A 47 -5.62 -2.59 -12.84
C ASN A 47 -6.47 -1.87 -13.90
N ASN A 48 -6.11 -0.64 -14.27
CA ASN A 48 -6.86 0.11 -15.28
C ASN A 48 -6.79 -0.54 -16.67
N LYS A 49 -5.64 -1.14 -17.03
CA LYS A 49 -5.51 -1.89 -18.28
C LYS A 49 -6.39 -3.15 -18.26
N LEU A 50 -6.40 -3.88 -17.16
CA LEU A 50 -7.20 -5.10 -17.01
C LEU A 50 -8.72 -4.83 -16.93
N ILE A 51 -9.13 -3.66 -16.44
CA ILE A 51 -10.54 -3.26 -16.52
C ILE A 51 -10.98 -3.02 -17.97
N ALA A 52 -10.09 -2.45 -18.80
CA ALA A 52 -10.38 -2.19 -20.21
C ALA A 52 -10.24 -3.46 -21.08
N GLU A 53 -9.23 -4.27 -20.80
CA GLU A 53 -8.86 -5.48 -21.53
C GLU A 53 -8.50 -6.59 -20.52
N PRO A 54 -9.50 -7.37 -20.06
CA PRO A 54 -9.29 -8.38 -19.01
C PRO A 54 -8.30 -9.50 -19.39
N GLU A 55 -8.12 -9.75 -20.69
CA GLU A 55 -7.21 -10.79 -21.20
C GLU A 55 -5.79 -10.25 -21.52
N ASN A 56 -5.49 -9.00 -21.15
CA ASN A 56 -4.20 -8.38 -21.46
C ASN A 56 -3.06 -9.01 -20.63
N GLN A 57 -2.37 -10.00 -21.21
CA GLN A 57 -1.31 -10.75 -20.52
C GLN A 57 -0.18 -9.86 -19.99
N THR A 58 0.23 -8.83 -20.75
CA THR A 58 1.25 -7.88 -20.27
C THR A 58 0.81 -7.14 -19.01
N ALA A 59 -0.48 -6.81 -18.90
CA ALA A 59 -1.03 -6.19 -17.70
C ALA A 59 -1.15 -7.18 -16.53
N ILE A 60 -1.46 -8.45 -16.79
CA ILE A 60 -1.46 -9.53 -15.78
C ILE A 60 -0.04 -9.74 -15.23
N ASP A 61 0.98 -9.81 -16.09
CA ASP A 61 2.37 -10.00 -15.69
C ASP A 61 2.86 -8.82 -14.84
N ALA A 62 2.57 -7.58 -15.27
CA ALA A 62 2.90 -6.37 -14.52
C ALA A 62 2.18 -6.31 -13.15
N ALA A 63 0.92 -6.74 -13.09
CA ALA A 63 0.17 -6.85 -11.84
C ALA A 63 0.83 -7.85 -10.86
N ASN A 64 1.24 -9.01 -11.36
CA ASN A 64 1.90 -10.05 -10.57
C ASN A 64 3.28 -9.60 -10.07
N GLU A 65 4.07 -8.92 -10.90
CA GLU A 65 5.35 -8.33 -10.50
C GLU A 65 5.14 -7.28 -9.40
N ALA A 66 4.16 -6.38 -9.57
CA ALA A 66 3.84 -5.38 -8.57
C ALA A 66 3.38 -6.00 -7.25
N LEU A 67 2.61 -7.09 -7.27
CA LEU A 67 2.23 -7.84 -6.07
C LEU A 67 3.45 -8.44 -5.34
N MET A 68 4.38 -9.04 -6.08
CA MET A 68 5.62 -9.58 -5.51
C MET A 68 6.45 -8.46 -4.87
N ASN A 69 6.63 -7.35 -5.58
CA ASN A 69 7.34 -6.18 -5.07
C ASN A 69 6.65 -5.62 -3.82
N LEU A 70 5.32 -5.55 -3.79
CA LEU A 70 4.57 -5.04 -2.63
C LEU A 70 4.77 -5.93 -1.40
N ARG A 71 4.70 -7.25 -1.58
CA ARG A 71 4.89 -8.24 -0.50
C ARG A 71 6.27 -8.15 0.12
N SER A 72 7.32 -7.87 -0.67
CA SER A 72 8.68 -7.68 -0.14
C SER A 72 8.77 -6.55 0.90
N GLN A 73 7.95 -5.50 0.74
CA GLN A 73 7.93 -4.34 1.61
C GLN A 73 7.23 -4.60 2.96
N TYR A 74 6.47 -5.70 3.10
CA TYR A 74 5.80 -6.05 4.37
C TYR A 74 6.77 -6.28 5.53
N THR A 75 8.02 -6.63 5.23
CA THR A 75 9.08 -6.81 6.21
C THR A 75 9.38 -5.53 7.00
N ALA A 76 9.17 -4.36 6.40
CA ALA A 76 9.32 -3.06 7.07
C ALA A 76 8.38 -2.93 8.28
N PHE A 77 7.23 -3.60 8.25
CA PHE A 77 6.20 -3.57 9.30
C PHE A 77 6.31 -4.74 10.29
N GLY A 78 7.43 -5.45 10.28
CA GLY A 78 7.70 -6.54 11.23
C GLY A 78 7.91 -6.08 12.67
N SER A 79 7.98 -7.06 13.58
CA SER A 79 8.19 -6.83 15.03
C SER A 79 9.47 -6.06 15.33
N THR A 80 10.54 -6.27 14.54
CA THR A 80 11.82 -5.58 14.70
C THR A 80 11.66 -4.05 14.67
N ASN A 81 10.89 -3.52 13.72
CA ASN A 81 10.76 -2.07 13.50
C ASN A 81 9.63 -1.44 14.33
N THR A 82 8.69 -2.25 14.84
CA THR A 82 7.55 -1.79 15.66
C THR A 82 7.78 -1.97 17.16
N SER A 83 8.88 -2.63 17.57
CA SER A 83 9.21 -2.95 18.97
C SER A 83 9.38 -1.73 19.88
N SER A 84 9.89 -0.63 19.33
CA SER A 84 10.11 0.63 20.04
C SER A 84 8.86 1.50 20.19
N LEU A 85 7.75 1.12 19.53
CA LEU A 85 6.52 1.88 19.60
C LEU A 85 5.76 1.57 20.91
N PRO A 86 5.09 2.57 21.52
CA PRO A 86 4.14 2.32 22.58
C PRO A 86 3.09 1.29 22.15
N LEU A 87 2.62 0.45 23.09
CA LEU A 87 1.71 -0.66 22.79
C LEU A 87 0.50 -0.24 21.95
N ALA A 88 -0.13 0.90 22.27
CA ALA A 88 -1.26 1.43 21.52
C ALA A 88 -0.90 1.73 20.04
N MET A 89 0.26 2.30 19.77
CA MET A 89 0.72 2.61 18.41
C MET A 89 1.12 1.35 17.66
N LYS A 90 1.82 0.43 18.34
CA LYS A 90 2.14 -0.89 17.79
C LYS A 90 0.88 -1.63 17.34
N THR A 91 -0.18 -1.64 18.17
CA THR A 91 -1.47 -2.24 17.82
C THR A 91 -2.08 -1.56 16.60
N LYS A 92 -2.12 -0.22 16.55
CA LYS A 92 -2.63 0.52 15.39
C LYS A 92 -1.88 0.20 14.10
N VAL A 93 -0.55 0.20 14.13
CA VAL A 93 0.29 -0.13 12.96
C VAL A 93 0.01 -1.57 12.50
N ASN A 94 -0.02 -2.52 13.43
CA ASN A 94 -0.25 -3.93 13.13
C ASN A 94 -1.65 -4.17 12.53
N THR A 95 -2.68 -3.51 13.07
CA THR A 95 -4.04 -3.56 12.50
C THR A 95 -4.06 -2.95 11.10
N ALA A 96 -3.47 -1.78 10.90
CA ALA A 96 -3.47 -1.11 9.61
C ALA A 96 -2.75 -1.91 8.53
N ILE A 97 -1.57 -2.48 8.83
CA ILE A 97 -0.84 -3.32 7.87
C ILE A 97 -1.59 -4.64 7.61
N SER A 98 -2.27 -5.20 8.61
CA SER A 98 -3.10 -6.39 8.42
C SER A 98 -4.27 -6.12 7.48
N ASN A 99 -4.97 -5.00 7.66
CA ASN A 99 -6.08 -4.60 6.80
C ASN A 99 -5.60 -4.36 5.36
N PHE A 100 -4.45 -3.70 5.20
CA PHE A 100 -3.85 -3.48 3.89
C PHE A 100 -3.48 -4.81 3.20
N LYS A 101 -2.84 -5.75 3.91
CA LYS A 101 -2.54 -7.09 3.40
C LYS A 101 -3.78 -7.84 2.95
N ASN A 102 -4.86 -7.76 3.72
CA ASN A 102 -6.14 -8.38 3.38
C ASN A 102 -6.76 -7.77 2.12
N ALA A 103 -6.68 -6.43 1.98
CA ALA A 103 -7.13 -5.75 0.76
C ALA A 103 -6.33 -6.19 -0.48
N VAL A 104 -5.01 -6.34 -0.34
CA VAL A 104 -4.14 -6.83 -1.42
C VAL A 104 -4.49 -8.26 -1.81
N ALA A 105 -4.70 -9.15 -0.82
CA ALA A 105 -5.12 -10.52 -1.07
C ALA A 105 -6.49 -10.59 -1.77
N ALA A 106 -7.44 -9.72 -1.41
CA ALA A 106 -8.74 -9.65 -2.06
C ALA A 106 -8.63 -9.23 -3.54
N TRP A 107 -7.77 -8.27 -3.85
CA TRP A 107 -7.50 -7.86 -5.24
C TRP A 107 -6.78 -8.95 -6.04
N GLU A 108 -5.81 -9.63 -5.44
CA GLU A 108 -5.14 -10.77 -6.07
C GLU A 108 -6.11 -11.93 -6.35
N MET A 109 -7.07 -12.20 -5.46
CA MET A 109 -8.13 -13.17 -5.75
C MET A 109 -8.99 -12.75 -6.95
N ALA A 110 -9.34 -11.47 -7.05
CA ALA A 110 -10.08 -10.94 -8.20
C ALA A 110 -9.27 -10.98 -9.51
N LEU A 111 -7.95 -10.76 -9.44
CA LEU A 111 -7.03 -10.88 -10.57
C LEU A 111 -6.92 -12.33 -11.09
N ASN A 112 -6.98 -13.31 -10.19
CA ASN A 112 -6.86 -14.73 -10.53
C ASN A 112 -8.21 -15.40 -10.85
N GLU A 113 -9.32 -14.65 -10.81
CA GLU A 113 -10.61 -15.16 -11.25
C GLU A 113 -10.66 -15.24 -12.78
N PHE A 114 -11.23 -16.32 -13.33
CA PHE A 114 -11.39 -16.48 -14.78
C PHE A 114 -12.87 -16.68 -15.17
N PRO A 115 -13.42 -15.83 -16.04
CA PRO A 115 -12.81 -14.62 -16.59
C PRO A 115 -12.62 -13.52 -15.52
N ILE A 116 -11.64 -12.63 -15.71
CA ILE A 116 -11.44 -11.49 -14.82
C ILE A 116 -12.68 -10.59 -14.88
N ASP A 117 -13.31 -10.35 -13.73
CA ASP A 117 -14.45 -9.44 -13.58
C ASP A 117 -13.96 -8.01 -13.31
N PRO A 118 -14.14 -7.05 -14.25
CA PRO A 118 -13.68 -5.67 -14.08
C PRO A 118 -14.30 -4.96 -12.88
N THR A 119 -15.50 -5.34 -12.47
CA THR A 119 -16.22 -4.74 -11.33
C THR A 119 -15.57 -5.19 -10.02
N LYS A 120 -15.28 -6.49 -9.88
CA LYS A 120 -14.57 -7.03 -8.72
C LYS A 120 -13.15 -6.49 -8.63
N LEU A 121 -12.46 -6.39 -9.77
CA LEU A 121 -11.11 -5.85 -9.83
C LEU A 121 -11.07 -4.37 -9.41
N SER A 122 -12.02 -3.57 -9.91
CA SER A 122 -12.16 -2.16 -9.55
C SER A 122 -12.48 -1.95 -8.07
N THR A 123 -13.46 -2.69 -7.53
CA THR A 123 -13.90 -2.55 -6.13
C THR A 123 -12.84 -3.03 -5.13
N SER A 124 -12.15 -4.13 -5.42
CA SER A 124 -11.03 -4.61 -4.61
C SER A 124 -9.84 -3.64 -4.66
N PHE A 125 -9.54 -3.03 -5.81
CA PHE A 125 -8.48 -2.01 -5.90
C PHE A 125 -8.82 -0.73 -5.12
N GLN A 126 -10.08 -0.28 -5.13
CA GLN A 126 -10.51 0.84 -4.27
C GLN A 126 -10.29 0.53 -2.78
N THR A 127 -10.44 -0.73 -2.39
CA THR A 127 -10.14 -1.19 -1.02
C THR A 127 -8.65 -1.11 -0.72
N ILE A 128 -7.77 -1.49 -1.67
CA ILE A 128 -6.31 -1.27 -1.54
C ILE A 128 -6.01 0.22 -1.30
N GLN A 129 -6.58 1.12 -2.10
CA GLN A 129 -6.32 2.56 -1.98
C GLN A 129 -6.73 3.10 -0.60
N LYS A 130 -7.92 2.70 -0.13
CA LYS A 130 -8.43 3.09 1.19
C LYS A 130 -7.52 2.57 2.30
N GLU A 131 -7.17 1.30 2.30
CA GLU A 131 -6.38 0.71 3.38
C GLU A 131 -4.91 1.17 3.34
N PHE A 132 -4.38 1.50 2.16
CA PHE A 132 -3.07 2.15 2.03
C PHE A 132 -3.06 3.54 2.69
N LEU A 133 -4.12 4.34 2.47
CA LEU A 133 -4.28 5.63 3.14
C LEU A 133 -4.42 5.49 4.65
N ASN A 134 -5.17 4.49 5.12
CA ASN A 134 -5.28 4.20 6.55
C ASN A 134 -3.92 3.82 7.15
N LEU A 135 -3.12 3.02 6.45
CA LEU A 135 -1.75 2.69 6.85
C LEU A 135 -0.88 3.95 6.93
N GLY A 136 -0.95 4.83 5.92
CA GLY A 136 -0.24 6.10 5.92
C GLY A 136 -0.64 7.01 7.09
N ALA A 137 -1.94 7.11 7.39
CA ALA A 137 -2.45 7.91 8.49
C ALA A 137 -1.93 7.46 9.87
N VAL A 138 -1.55 6.19 10.01
CA VAL A 138 -0.97 5.64 11.25
C VAL A 138 0.54 5.79 11.28
N VAL A 139 1.23 5.66 10.13
CA VAL A 139 2.70 5.56 10.05
C VAL A 139 3.40 6.92 9.90
N ILE A 140 2.80 7.86 9.17
CA ILE A 140 3.38 9.19 8.96
C ILE A 140 3.51 10.00 10.25
N PRO A 141 2.55 10.01 11.20
CA PRO A 141 2.69 10.77 12.44
C PRO A 141 3.63 10.13 13.48
N LEU A 142 4.29 9.00 13.16
CA LEU A 142 5.31 8.38 14.01
C LEU A 142 6.64 9.15 14.00
#